data_AF-A0A8T5EBN2-F1
#
_entry.id   AF-A0A8T5EBN2-F1
#
_cell.length_a   1.000
_cell.length_b   1.000
_cell.length_c   1.000
_cell.angle_alpha   90.00
_cell.angle_beta   90.00
_cell.angle_gamma   90.00
#
_symmetry.space_group_name_H-M   'P 1'
#
loop_
_entity.id
_entity.type
_entity.pdbx_description
1 polymer ?
#
loop_
_entity_poly.entity_id
_entity_poly.type
_entity_poly.pdbx_seq_one_letter_code
_entity_poly.pdbx_strand_id
1 'polypeptide(L)'
;QLSVLMAVGGIFVYWQFAYTPTRLRRRLKKLRPLLGEETADILKSGYLGVYNLYLKLSEKHKQNFYSKVTKVRETIEGQLKAEKKIEELLEDAHKGGIKEQKERYLGIYHEYRKLPVKVKHKYYQHVVHLRERLERGN
;
A
#
# COMPACT_ATOMS: atom_id res chain seq x y z
N GLN A 1 -39.79 29.92 3.76
CA GLN A 1 -39.33 28.86 4.70
C GLN A 1 -38.37 27.86 4.05
N LEU A 2 -38.57 27.44 2.80
CA LEU A 2 -37.62 26.57 2.05
C LEU A 2 -36.19 27.13 1.94
N SER A 3 -36.03 28.44 1.73
CA SER A 3 -34.73 29.11 1.58
C SER A 3 -33.90 29.11 2.87
N VAL A 4 -34.54 29.18 4.04
CA VAL A 4 -33.87 29.08 5.35
C VAL A 4 -33.40 27.64 5.59
N LEU A 5 -34.23 26.64 5.25
CA LEU A 5 -33.86 25.23 5.32
C LEU A 5 -32.68 24.89 4.38
N MET A 6 -32.65 25.44 3.17
CA MET A 6 -31.51 25.27 2.25
C MET A 6 -30.24 25.95 2.77
N ALA A 7 -30.34 27.15 3.35
CA ALA A 7 -29.18 27.85 3.93
C ALA A 7 -28.60 27.10 5.13
N VAL A 8 -29.45 26.61 6.04
CA VAL A 8 -29.02 25.80 7.20
C VAL A 8 -28.44 24.46 6.75
N GLY A 9 -29.05 23.81 5.75
CA GLY A 9 -28.51 22.59 5.13
C GLY A 9 -27.14 22.82 4.49
N GLY A 10 -26.95 23.94 3.78
CA GLY A 10 -25.68 24.32 3.17
C GLY A 10 -24.55 24.54 4.19
N ILE A 11 -24.84 25.23 5.29
CA ILE A 11 -23.86 25.46 6.38
C ILE A 11 -23.46 24.14 7.04
N PHE A 12 -24.44 23.26 7.30
CA PHE A 12 -24.17 21.96 7.92
C PHE A 12 -23.32 21.06 7.01
N VAL A 13 -23.62 21.03 5.71
CA VAL A 13 -22.81 20.31 4.71
C VAL A 13 -21.41 20.91 4.64
N TYR A 14 -21.27 22.24 4.59
CA TYR A 14 -19.95 22.89 4.56
C TYR A 14 -19.12 22.54 5.80
N TRP A 15 -19.71 22.61 7.00
CA TRP A 15 -19.06 22.19 8.24
C TRP A 15 -18.67 20.71 8.22
N GLN A 16 -19.55 19.83 7.75
CA GLN A 16 -19.28 18.40 7.63
C GLN A 16 -18.12 18.11 6.65
N PHE A 17 -17.97 18.93 5.59
CA PHE A 17 -16.88 18.85 4.63
C PHE A 17 -15.58 19.49 5.13
N ALA A 18 -15.67 20.55 5.93
CA ALA A 18 -14.54 21.20 6.58
C ALA A 18 -13.97 20.39 7.77
N TYR A 19 -14.81 19.59 8.43
CA TYR A 19 -14.47 18.86 9.64
C TYR A 19 -13.41 17.77 9.38
N THR A 20 -12.28 17.88 10.08
CA THR A 20 -11.08 17.05 9.90
C THR A 20 -11.34 15.54 10.00
N PRO A 21 -12.13 15.01 10.98
CA PRO A 21 -12.50 13.59 11.02
C PRO A 21 -13.22 13.08 9.76
N THR A 22 -14.13 13.87 9.20
CA THR A 22 -14.87 13.49 7.98
C THR A 22 -13.94 13.45 6.78
N ARG A 23 -13.05 14.44 6.65
CA ARG A 23 -12.03 14.48 5.59
C ARG A 23 -11.09 13.28 5.69
N LEU A 24 -10.62 12.94 6.89
CA LEU A 24 -9.79 11.77 7.14
C LEU A 24 -10.51 10.48 6.74
N ARG A 25 -11.76 10.30 7.16
CA ARG A 25 -12.59 9.14 6.79
C ARG A 25 -12.72 9.00 5.28
N ARG A 26 -12.96 10.10 4.56
CA ARG A 26 -13.05 10.11 3.09
C ARG A 26 -11.73 9.73 2.42
N ARG A 27 -10.60 10.30 2.88
CA ARG A 27 -9.28 9.94 2.34
C ARG A 27 -8.93 8.47 2.60
N LEU A 28 -9.20 7.95 3.79
CA LEU A 28 -9.05 6.54 4.10
C LEU A 28 -9.93 5.65 3.20
N LYS A 29 -11.19 6.05 2.94
CA LYS A 29 -12.08 5.30 2.04
C LYS A 29 -11.54 5.25 0.61
N LYS A 30 -10.94 6.35 0.12
CA LYS A 30 -10.31 6.41 -1.20
C LYS A 30 -9.00 5.62 -1.29
N LEU A 31 -8.18 5.63 -0.24
CA LEU A 31 -6.87 4.98 -0.23
C LEU A 31 -6.96 3.46 -0.07
N ARG A 32 -7.96 2.95 0.67
CA ARG A 32 -8.13 1.51 0.94
C ARG A 32 -8.14 0.61 -0.30
N PRO A 33 -8.93 0.86 -1.36
CA PRO A 33 -8.92 0.01 -2.55
C PRO A 33 -7.56 0.00 -3.24
N LEU A 34 -6.84 1.13 -3.20
CA LEU A 34 -5.53 1.27 -3.85
C LEU A 34 -4.45 0.39 -3.22
N LEU A 35 -4.59 0.01 -1.94
CA LEU A 35 -3.57 -0.76 -1.20
C LEU A 35 -3.22 -2.11 -1.84
N GLY A 36 -4.12 -2.70 -2.63
CA GLY A 36 -3.88 -3.99 -3.32
C GLY A 36 -3.49 -3.86 -4.79
N GLU A 37 -3.51 -2.63 -5.32
CA GLU A 37 -3.39 -2.38 -6.76
C GLU A 37 -2.20 -1.50 -7.11
N GLU A 38 -1.96 -0.44 -6.34
CA GLU A 38 -1.02 0.62 -6.67
C GLU A 38 0.41 0.37 -6.17
N THR A 39 1.35 1.17 -6.68
CA THR A 39 2.75 1.16 -6.25
C THR A 39 2.94 1.87 -4.93
N ALA A 40 4.03 1.54 -4.22
CA ALA A 40 4.32 2.09 -2.90
C ALA A 40 4.39 3.62 -2.91
N ASP A 41 4.85 4.25 -3.99
CA ASP A 41 5.00 5.70 -4.07
C ASP A 41 3.64 6.43 -4.14
N ILE A 42 2.69 5.90 -4.91
CA ILE A 42 1.31 6.40 -4.92
C ILE A 42 0.70 6.25 -3.52
N LEU A 43 0.89 5.09 -2.90
CA LEU A 43 0.37 4.83 -1.55
C LEU A 43 1.00 5.72 -0.48
N LYS A 44 2.31 5.98 -0.53
CA LYS A 44 3.02 6.90 0.37
C LYS A 44 2.43 8.30 0.30
N SER A 45 2.23 8.84 -0.90
CA SER A 45 1.65 10.19 -1.07
C SER A 45 0.24 10.28 -0.48
N GLY A 46 -0.59 9.26 -0.72
CA GLY A 46 -1.92 9.13 -0.14
C GLY A 46 -1.89 9.03 1.39
N TYR A 47 -0.96 8.24 1.93
CA TYR A 47 -0.75 8.06 3.36
C TYR A 47 -0.30 9.35 4.05
N LEU A 48 0.64 10.11 3.48
CA LEU A 48 1.05 11.40 4.04
C LEU A 48 -0.15 12.35 4.21
N GLY A 49 -1.04 12.39 3.23
CA GLY A 49 -2.28 13.16 3.32
C GLY A 49 -3.23 12.69 4.42
N VAL A 50 -3.31 11.38 4.66
CA VAL A 50 -4.08 10.77 5.76
C VAL A 50 -3.42 11.08 7.11
N TYR A 51 -2.11 10.90 7.22
CA TYR A 51 -1.35 11.09 8.44
C TYR A 51 -1.37 12.56 8.90
N ASN A 52 -1.21 13.50 7.97
CA ASN A 52 -1.31 14.93 8.28
C ASN A 52 -2.69 15.33 8.82
N LEU A 53 -3.78 14.71 8.33
CA LEU A 53 -5.12 14.93 8.88
C LEU A 53 -5.31 14.26 10.24
N TYR A 54 -4.72 13.08 10.43
CA TYR A 54 -4.73 12.35 11.70
C TYR A 54 -4.02 13.14 12.82
N LEU A 55 -2.87 13.74 12.54
CA LEU A 55 -2.14 14.57 13.51
C LEU A 55 -2.94 15.79 13.97
N LYS A 56 -3.81 16.33 13.11
CA LYS A 56 -4.69 17.48 13.41
C LYS A 56 -5.95 17.12 14.22
N LEU A 57 -6.17 15.83 14.53
CA LEU A 57 -7.29 15.40 15.35
C LEU A 57 -7.02 15.60 16.85
N SER A 58 -8.08 15.80 17.64
CA SER A 58 -7.97 15.67 19.08
C SER A 58 -7.77 14.20 19.49
N GLU A 59 -7.19 13.95 20.67
CA GLU A 59 -6.86 12.59 21.14
C GLU A 59 -8.08 11.65 21.16
N LYS A 60 -9.24 12.15 21.61
CA LYS A 60 -10.52 11.41 21.55
C LYS A 60 -10.85 10.91 20.14
N HIS A 61 -10.59 11.72 19.12
CA HIS A 61 -10.83 11.32 17.74
C HIS A 61 -9.71 10.43 17.20
N LYS A 62 -8.43 10.68 17.55
CA LYS A 62 -7.30 9.86 17.12
C LYS A 62 -7.49 8.39 17.47
N GLN A 63 -7.98 8.07 18.66
CA GLN A 63 -8.28 6.69 19.07
C GLN A 63 -9.17 5.95 18.05
N ASN A 64 -10.17 6.63 17.49
CA ASN A 64 -11.11 6.04 16.50
C ASN A 64 -10.50 5.78 15.12
N PHE A 65 -9.36 6.40 14.80
CA PHE A 65 -8.70 6.30 13.50
C PHE A 65 -7.36 5.58 13.55
N TYR A 66 -6.75 5.45 14.73
CA TYR A 66 -5.42 4.88 14.91
C TYR A 66 -5.25 3.55 14.17
N SER A 67 -6.10 2.56 14.47
CA SER A 67 -6.03 1.23 13.84
C SER A 67 -6.11 1.29 12.30
N LYS A 68 -6.90 2.22 11.75
CA LYS A 68 -7.07 2.37 10.30
C LYS A 68 -5.86 3.01 9.65
N VAL A 69 -5.25 4.00 10.31
CA VAL A 69 -4.03 4.68 9.84
C VAL A 69 -2.83 3.75 9.96
N THR A 70 -2.71 3.03 11.07
CA THR A 70 -1.64 2.05 11.30
C THR A 70 -1.72 0.91 10.27
N LYS A 71 -2.90 0.36 9.99
CA LYS A 71 -3.05 -0.68 8.96
C LYS A 71 -2.61 -0.23 7.56
N VAL A 72 -2.88 1.03 7.19
CA VAL A 72 -2.40 1.60 5.92
C VAL A 72 -0.87 1.64 5.91
N ARG A 73 -0.25 2.14 7.00
CA ARG A 73 1.20 2.19 7.15
C ARG A 73 1.82 0.80 7.05
N GLU A 74 1.31 -0.17 7.82
CA GLU A 74 1.78 -1.55 7.83
C GLU A 74 1.72 -2.20 6.45
N THR A 75 0.65 -1.93 5.69
CA THR A 75 0.50 -2.47 4.33
C THR A 75 1.57 -1.90 3.39
N ILE A 76 1.81 -0.59 3.46
CA ILE A 76 2.85 0.08 2.66
C ILE A 76 4.24 -0.44 3.04
N GLU A 77 4.52 -0.54 4.34
CA GLU A 77 5.80 -1.08 4.83
C GLU A 77 5.99 -2.55 4.43
N GLY A 78 4.93 -3.35 4.49
CA GLY A 78 4.96 -4.75 4.06
C GLY A 78 5.30 -4.89 2.57
N GLN A 79 4.71 -4.05 1.73
CA GLN A 79 5.04 -3.98 0.30
C GLN A 79 6.50 -3.58 0.09
N LEU A 80 6.97 -2.50 0.72
CA LEU A 80 8.37 -2.04 0.57
C LEU A 80 9.38 -3.10 1.03
N LYS A 81 9.09 -3.81 2.12
CA LYS A 81 9.92 -4.92 2.60
C LYS A 81 9.96 -6.08 1.61
N ALA A 82 8.81 -6.43 1.03
CA ALA A 82 8.73 -7.47 0.01
C ALA A 82 9.50 -7.10 -1.26
N GLU A 83 9.36 -5.85 -1.75
CA GLU A 83 10.11 -5.34 -2.90
C GLU A 83 11.62 -5.38 -2.63
N LYS A 84 12.08 -4.85 -1.49
CA LYS A 84 13.49 -4.87 -1.10
C LYS A 84 14.07 -6.28 -1.05
N LYS A 85 13.32 -7.23 -0.46
CA LYS A 85 13.77 -8.62 -0.34
C LYS A 85 13.81 -9.34 -1.69
N ILE A 86 12.91 -9.01 -2.61
CA ILE A 86 12.99 -9.51 -3.99
C ILE A 86 14.24 -8.99 -4.68
N GLU A 87 14.55 -7.70 -4.52
CA GLU A 87 15.75 -7.08 -5.10
C GLU A 87 17.03 -7.75 -4.56
N GLU A 88 17.15 -7.90 -3.24
CA GLU A 88 18.26 -8.61 -2.59
C GLU A 88 18.42 -10.05 -3.10
N LEU A 89 17.32 -10.81 -3.21
CA LEU A 89 17.39 -12.19 -3.70
C LEU A 89 17.69 -12.28 -5.20
N LEU A 90 17.28 -11.28 -5.99
CA LEU A 90 17.56 -11.21 -7.43
C LEU A 90 19.04 -10.92 -7.72
N GLU A 91 19.69 -10.06 -6.92
CA GLU A 91 21.13 -9.77 -7.05
C GLU A 91 21.99 -11.04 -6.92
N ASP A 92 21.56 -11.96 -6.05
CA ASP A 92 22.25 -13.22 -5.79
C ASP A 92 21.64 -14.43 -6.52
N ALA A 93 20.60 -14.23 -7.33
CA ALA A 93 19.83 -15.32 -7.94
C ALA A 93 20.65 -16.23 -8.87
N HIS A 94 21.80 -15.75 -9.37
CA HIS A 94 22.67 -16.48 -10.28
C HIS A 94 23.91 -17.08 -9.62
N LYS A 95 24.11 -16.84 -8.32
CA LYS A 95 25.29 -17.34 -7.59
C LYS A 95 25.03 -18.76 -7.06
N GLY A 96 26.10 -19.52 -6.83
CA GLY A 96 26.01 -20.84 -6.22
C GLY A 96 25.38 -21.93 -7.10
N GLY A 97 25.20 -23.11 -6.53
CA GLY A 97 24.67 -24.28 -7.24
C GLY A 97 23.15 -24.24 -7.48
N ILE A 98 22.66 -25.13 -8.34
CA ILE A 98 21.23 -25.23 -8.74
C ILE A 98 20.29 -25.28 -7.52
N LYS A 99 20.68 -25.98 -6.45
CA LYS A 99 19.89 -26.08 -5.22
C LYS A 99 19.71 -24.71 -4.56
N GLU A 100 20.78 -23.93 -4.41
CA GLU A 100 20.72 -22.60 -3.82
C GLU A 100 19.92 -21.63 -4.70
N GLN A 101 20.11 -21.70 -6.02
CA GLN A 101 19.34 -20.88 -6.96
C GLN A 101 17.83 -21.19 -6.86
N LYS A 102 17.46 -22.46 -6.69
CA LYS A 102 16.08 -22.88 -6.46
C LYS A 102 15.52 -22.33 -5.13
N GLU A 103 16.30 -22.36 -4.06
CA GLU A 103 15.91 -21.77 -2.78
C GLU A 103 15.68 -20.26 -2.89
N ARG A 104 16.57 -19.54 -3.59
CA ARG A 104 16.39 -18.11 -3.87
C ARG A 104 15.15 -17.85 -4.72
N TYR A 105 14.90 -18.64 -5.77
CA TYR A 105 13.67 -18.54 -6.56
C TYR A 105 12.42 -18.71 -5.71
N LEU A 106 12.38 -19.72 -4.82
CA LEU A 106 11.24 -19.93 -3.92
C LEU A 106 11.04 -18.75 -2.97
N GLY A 107 12.14 -18.18 -2.47
CA GLY A 107 12.12 -16.94 -1.67
C GLY A 107 11.54 -15.75 -2.45
N ILE A 108 12.01 -15.52 -3.67
CA ILE A 108 11.51 -14.47 -4.57
C ILE A 108 10.02 -14.68 -4.83
N TYR A 109 9.62 -15.90 -5.21
CA TYR A 109 8.23 -16.21 -5.52
C TYR A 109 7.31 -16.01 -4.30
N HIS A 110 7.78 -16.38 -3.10
CA HIS A 110 7.05 -16.17 -1.86
C HIS A 110 6.76 -14.68 -1.60
N GLU A 111 7.77 -13.81 -1.75
CA GLU A 111 7.59 -12.36 -1.57
C GLU A 111 6.78 -11.76 -2.74
N TYR A 112 7.05 -12.19 -3.97
CA TYR A 112 6.34 -11.74 -5.18
C TYR A 112 4.83 -11.93 -5.07
N ARG A 113 4.36 -13.05 -4.49
CA ARG A 113 2.93 -13.31 -4.31
C ARG A 113 2.23 -12.27 -3.42
N LYS A 114 2.95 -11.65 -2.49
CA LYS A 114 2.43 -10.62 -1.56
C LYS A 114 2.25 -9.25 -2.23
N LEU A 115 2.88 -9.03 -3.38
CA LEU A 115 2.88 -7.73 -4.04
C LEU A 115 1.53 -7.40 -4.72
N PRO A 116 1.18 -6.10 -4.80
CA PRO A 116 0.10 -5.60 -5.64
C PRO A 116 0.29 -5.94 -7.11
N VAL A 117 -0.81 -5.98 -7.86
CA VAL A 117 -0.82 -6.37 -9.29
C VAL A 117 0.11 -5.49 -10.14
N LYS A 118 0.08 -4.16 -9.98
CA LYS A 118 0.94 -3.27 -10.78
C LYS A 118 2.43 -3.48 -10.47
N VAL A 119 2.76 -3.79 -9.22
CA VAL A 119 4.14 -4.04 -8.79
C VAL A 119 4.62 -5.40 -9.28
N LYS A 120 3.75 -6.41 -9.29
CA LYS A 120 4.05 -7.72 -9.88
C LYS A 120 4.54 -7.61 -11.33
N HIS A 121 3.96 -6.71 -12.12
CA HIS A 121 4.41 -6.50 -13.51
C HIS A 121 5.89 -6.07 -13.60
N LYS A 122 6.39 -5.28 -12.65
CA LYS A 122 7.81 -4.87 -12.60
C LYS A 122 8.75 -6.08 -12.49
N TYR A 123 8.38 -7.09 -11.71
CA TYR A 123 9.25 -8.24 -11.43
C TYR A 123 8.92 -9.49 -12.27
N TYR A 124 7.79 -9.50 -12.97
CA TYR A 124 7.29 -10.68 -13.68
C TYR A 124 8.33 -11.31 -14.61
N GLN A 125 8.99 -10.50 -15.45
CA GLN A 125 10.01 -10.99 -16.38
C GLN A 125 11.19 -11.66 -15.67
N HIS A 126 11.67 -11.08 -14.58
CA HIS A 126 12.77 -11.66 -13.79
C HIS A 126 12.39 -13.00 -13.18
N VAL A 127 11.17 -13.11 -12.62
CA VAL A 127 10.67 -14.34 -12.00
C VAL A 127 10.50 -15.45 -13.04
N VAL A 128 9.91 -15.14 -14.20
CA VAL A 128 9.73 -16.11 -15.29
C VAL A 128 11.08 -16.56 -15.83
N HIS A 129 12.00 -15.64 -16.09
CA HIS A 129 13.32 -15.97 -16.61
C HIS A 129 14.12 -16.86 -15.64
N LEU A 130 14.07 -16.56 -14.34
CA LEU A 130 14.73 -17.38 -13.33
C LEU A 130 14.13 -18.79 -13.27
N ARG A 131 12.81 -18.91 -13.37
CA ARG A 131 12.13 -20.20 -13.44
C ARG A 131 12.57 -21.01 -14.66
N GLU A 132 12.55 -20.41 -15.85
CA GLU A 132 12.95 -21.10 -17.09
C GLU A 132 14.40 -21.60 -17.02
N ARG A 133 15.30 -20.81 -16.44
CA ARG A 133 16.71 -21.22 -16.26
C ARG A 133 16.82 -22.44 -15.35
N LEU A 134 16.11 -22.45 -14.23
CA LEU A 134 16.08 -23.57 -13.29
C LEU A 134 15.47 -24.84 -13.91
N GLU A 135 14.46 -24.69 -14.77
CA GLU A 135 13.83 -25.82 -15.47
C GLU A 135 14.74 -26.42 -16.56
N ARG A 136 15.61 -25.62 -17.19
CA ARG A 136 16.55 -26.08 -18.22
C ARG A 136 17.83 -26.72 -17.65
N GLY A 137 18.04 -26.68 -16.34
CA GLY A 137 19.11 -27.41 -15.66
C GLY A 137 20.54 -26.92 -15.93
N ASN A 138 20.71 -25.66 -16.36
CA ASN A 138 22.04 -25.02 -16.44
C ASN A 138 22.54 -24.61 -15.06
#